data_AF-A0A936CAJ5-F1
#
_entry.id   AF-A0A936CAJ5-F1
#
_cell.length_a   1.000
_cell.length_b   1.000
_cell.length_c   1.000
_cell.angle_alpha   90.00
_cell.angle_beta   90.00
_cell.angle_gamma   90.00
#
_symmetry.space_group_name_H-M   'P 1'
#
loop_
_entity.id
_entity.type
_entity.pdbx_description
1 polymer ?
#
loop_
_entity_poly.entity_id
_entity_poly.type
_entity_poly.pdbx_seq_one_letter_code
_entity_poly.pdbx_strand_id
1 'polypeptide(L)'
;MAPPGAVVDSGAAWTHASLAARADSTGKDEDEIDGEPCPAVAILASDTLLVTRRGAPVIVQLTVAPHRHLVTLVADVALLRNRTLRSASTAPLLLDAVLPRAGGRLVFDEYHHGFGPGGSMMRVTLDWSARHPLGWMTWQLIVVGLLALLVGGIRFGPIRAAIVRQRRSPLEHVRALATALSAARGHREAVGAMVRGLRRRLAAHSGGATARDDWRAWLTALVARAPNAKVRANAERLVALANDSQPDTAVLDAANAVEDLWLSLRP
;
A
#
# COMPACT_ATOMS: atom_id res chain seq x y z
N MET A 1 44.69 -3.78 -15.63
CA MET A 1 45.93 -3.01 -15.85
C MET A 1 46.56 -3.56 -17.11
N ALA A 2 46.46 -2.85 -18.24
CA ALA A 2 47.06 -3.25 -19.51
C ALA A 2 48.51 -2.75 -19.57
N PRO A 3 49.44 -3.49 -20.21
CA PRO A 3 50.87 -3.20 -20.13
C PRO A 3 51.28 -1.97 -20.97
N PRO A 4 52.38 -1.29 -20.58
CA PRO A 4 52.94 -0.15 -21.32
C PRO A 4 53.60 -0.61 -22.62
N GLY A 5 53.29 0.06 -23.74
CA GLY A 5 53.96 -0.16 -25.04
C GLY A 5 53.08 -0.43 -26.26
N ALA A 6 51.75 -0.26 -26.19
CA ALA A 6 50.93 -0.29 -27.40
C ALA A 6 51.18 0.99 -28.23
N VAL A 7 51.87 0.83 -29.35
CA VAL A 7 51.95 1.85 -30.40
C VAL A 7 50.55 2.01 -30.98
N VAL A 8 49.88 3.12 -30.65
CA VAL A 8 48.63 3.51 -31.28
C VAL A 8 48.99 4.33 -32.50
N ASP A 9 48.65 3.79 -33.67
CA ASP A 9 48.86 4.38 -34.98
C ASP A 9 48.36 5.83 -35.01
N SER A 10 49.19 6.72 -35.56
CA SER A 10 49.07 8.18 -35.50
C SER A 10 47.97 8.70 -36.45
N GLY A 11 46.72 8.39 -36.12
CA GLY A 11 45.53 8.88 -36.83
C GLY A 11 44.44 9.48 -35.93
N ALA A 12 44.65 9.54 -34.61
CA ALA A 12 43.70 10.16 -33.71
C ALA A 12 43.85 11.69 -33.77
N ALA A 13 42.89 12.35 -34.42
CA ALA A 13 42.72 13.79 -34.33
C ALA A 13 42.54 14.16 -32.85
N TRP A 14 43.60 14.67 -32.24
CA TRP A 14 43.52 15.28 -30.91
C TRP A 14 42.65 16.53 -31.05
N THR A 15 41.36 16.40 -30.78
CA THR A 15 40.54 17.58 -30.51
C THR A 15 40.95 18.09 -29.13
N HIS A 16 41.87 19.06 -29.12
CA HIS A 16 41.99 19.99 -28.01
C HIS A 16 40.69 20.79 -27.95
N ALA A 17 39.64 20.23 -27.35
CA ALA A 17 38.47 20.99 -26.98
C ALA A 17 38.84 21.77 -25.72
N SER A 18 39.34 22.99 -25.88
CA SER A 18 39.28 23.96 -24.79
C SER A 18 37.81 24.26 -24.56
N LEU A 19 37.26 23.77 -23.45
CA LEU A 19 36.05 24.34 -22.89
C LEU A 19 36.42 25.74 -22.40
N ALA A 20 36.37 26.71 -23.31
CA ALA A 20 36.31 28.11 -22.89
C ALA A 20 34.99 28.26 -22.13
N ALA A 21 35.05 28.80 -20.90
CA ALA A 21 33.87 29.19 -20.17
C ALA A 21 33.09 30.18 -21.04
N ARG A 22 32.03 29.70 -21.70
CA ARG A 22 31.09 30.56 -22.39
C ARG A 22 30.16 31.08 -21.32
N ALA A 23 30.30 32.35 -20.97
CA ALA A 23 29.27 33.08 -20.24
C ALA A 23 28.05 33.18 -21.16
N ASP A 24 27.27 32.10 -21.25
CA ASP A 24 25.97 32.09 -21.89
C ASP A 24 24.91 32.25 -20.79
N SER A 25 24.94 33.41 -20.13
CA SER A 25 23.85 33.87 -19.27
C SER A 25 22.72 34.39 -20.16
N THR A 26 22.01 33.48 -20.83
CA THR A 26 20.70 33.79 -21.43
C THR A 26 19.55 33.62 -20.44
N GLY A 27 19.84 33.33 -19.17
CA GLY A 27 18.92 33.55 -18.06
C GLY A 27 18.97 35.00 -17.62
N LYS A 28 17.88 35.74 -17.83
CA LYS A 28 17.61 37.01 -17.14
C LYS A 28 17.39 36.72 -15.65
N ASP A 29 18.46 36.46 -14.91
CA ASP A 29 18.47 36.60 -13.47
C ASP A 29 19.10 37.96 -13.18
N GLU A 30 18.25 38.97 -13.04
CA GLU A 30 18.59 40.33 -12.59
C GLU A 30 18.84 40.36 -11.07
N ASP A 31 19.48 39.33 -10.53
CA ASP A 31 20.12 39.41 -9.21
C ASP A 31 21.60 39.66 -9.47
N GLU A 32 22.01 40.91 -9.26
CA GLU A 32 23.40 41.37 -9.23
C GLU A 32 24.15 40.56 -8.17
N ILE A 33 24.77 39.45 -8.60
CA ILE A 33 25.69 38.69 -7.76
C ILE A 33 26.97 39.53 -7.64
N ASP A 34 27.02 40.37 -6.60
CA ASP A 34 28.24 41.01 -6.08
C ASP A 34 29.21 39.96 -5.50
N GLY A 35 29.63 39.00 -6.34
CA GLY A 35 30.56 37.94 -5.99
C GLY A 35 31.83 38.06 -6.82
N GLU A 36 32.99 37.92 -6.17
CA GLU A 36 34.26 37.76 -6.88
C GLU A 36 34.12 36.71 -7.98
N PRO A 37 34.67 36.94 -9.18
CA PRO A 37 34.59 35.99 -10.28
C PRO A 37 35.10 34.63 -9.83
N CYS A 38 34.28 33.58 -10.01
CA CYS A 38 34.68 32.23 -9.65
C CYS A 38 36.05 31.91 -10.27
N PRO A 39 37.03 31.44 -9.49
CA PRO A 39 38.35 31.13 -10.00
C PRO A 39 38.23 30.07 -11.09
N ALA A 40 38.81 30.35 -12.26
CA ALA A 40 38.77 29.44 -13.39
C ALA A 40 39.41 28.09 -13.01
N VAL A 41 38.64 27.01 -13.16
CA VAL A 41 39.11 25.65 -12.89
C VAL A 41 40.03 25.21 -14.02
N ALA A 42 41.32 24.97 -13.74
CA ALA A 42 42.27 24.49 -14.73
C ALA A 42 42.19 22.95 -14.88
N ILE A 43 42.05 22.47 -16.11
CA ILE A 43 42.06 21.05 -16.44
C ILE A 43 43.51 20.57 -16.52
N LEU A 44 43.89 19.63 -15.65
CA LEU A 44 45.22 19.03 -15.60
C LEU A 44 45.34 17.81 -16.50
N ALA A 45 44.28 17.01 -16.64
CA ALA A 45 44.23 15.84 -17.49
C ALA A 45 42.80 15.53 -17.92
N SER A 46 42.64 14.83 -19.05
CA SER A 46 41.34 14.38 -19.57
C SER A 46 41.44 12.96 -20.11
N ASP A 47 40.66 12.05 -19.53
CA ASP A 47 40.55 10.64 -19.93
C ASP A 47 39.16 10.37 -20.52
N THR A 48 39.09 9.78 -21.70
CA THR A 48 37.80 9.41 -22.31
C THR A 48 37.43 7.99 -21.90
N LEU A 49 36.33 7.84 -21.15
CA LEU A 49 35.87 6.55 -20.63
C LEU A 49 34.90 5.83 -21.58
N LEU A 50 34.12 6.59 -22.35
CA LEU A 50 33.15 6.04 -23.28
C LEU A 50 33.05 6.90 -24.54
N VAL A 51 33.05 6.24 -25.69
CA VAL A 51 32.81 6.86 -27.00
C VAL A 51 31.64 6.18 -27.70
N THR A 52 30.95 6.94 -28.55
CA THR A 52 29.96 6.40 -29.49
C THR A 52 30.65 5.57 -30.58
N ARG A 53 29.87 4.77 -31.31
CA ARG A 53 30.36 4.08 -32.52
C ARG A 53 30.90 5.02 -33.60
N ARG A 54 30.51 6.30 -33.56
CA ARG A 54 30.98 7.35 -34.50
C ARG A 54 32.19 8.13 -33.95
N GLY A 55 32.77 7.69 -32.83
CA GLY A 55 33.96 8.31 -32.24
C GLY A 55 33.69 9.52 -31.35
N ALA A 56 32.44 9.97 -31.20
CA ALA A 56 32.12 11.09 -30.30
C ALA A 56 32.23 10.67 -28.82
N PRO A 57 32.87 11.46 -27.93
CA PRO A 57 32.97 11.17 -26.50
C PRO A 57 31.61 11.29 -25.81
N VAL A 58 31.31 10.35 -24.92
CA VAL A 58 30.05 10.28 -24.15
C VAL A 58 30.31 10.44 -22.66
N ILE A 59 31.41 9.85 -22.16
CA ILE A 59 31.85 10.01 -20.78
C ILE A 59 33.32 10.41 -20.80
N VAL A 60 33.63 11.55 -20.20
CA VAL A 60 34.99 12.08 -20.05
C VAL A 60 35.26 12.33 -18.58
N GLN A 61 36.43 11.94 -18.12
CA GLN A 61 36.90 12.16 -16.78
C GLN A 61 38.02 13.20 -16.81
N LEU A 62 37.82 14.31 -16.10
CA LEU A 62 38.77 15.40 -16.00
C LEU A 62 39.44 15.36 -14.64
N THR A 63 40.76 15.58 -14.60
CA THR A 63 41.46 15.91 -13.36
C THR A 63 41.63 17.42 -13.33
N VAL A 64 41.16 18.08 -12.26
CA VAL A 64 41.16 19.54 -12.18
C VAL A 64 41.99 20.08 -11.00
N ALA A 65 42.65 21.23 -11.22
CA ALA A 65 43.38 21.98 -10.20
C ALA A 65 42.40 22.74 -9.27
N PRO A 66 42.81 23.14 -8.05
CA PRO A 66 44.14 22.99 -7.44
C PRO A 66 44.40 21.62 -6.82
N HIS A 67 43.34 20.88 -6.48
CA HIS A 67 43.42 19.74 -5.56
C HIS A 67 43.38 18.37 -6.28
N ARG A 68 43.57 18.36 -7.60
CA ARG A 68 43.46 17.16 -8.47
C ARG A 68 42.13 16.44 -8.29
N HIS A 69 41.04 17.20 -8.21
CA HIS A 69 39.70 16.64 -8.14
C HIS A 69 39.35 15.93 -9.43
N LEU A 70 38.62 14.83 -9.32
CA LEU A 70 38.13 14.06 -10.46
C LEU A 70 36.72 14.53 -10.79
N VAL A 71 36.51 15.02 -12.01
CA VAL A 71 35.21 15.47 -12.51
C VAL A 71 34.81 14.58 -13.66
N THR A 72 33.76 13.79 -13.48
CA THR A 72 33.20 12.95 -14.55
C THR A 72 32.08 13.70 -15.26
N LEU A 73 32.28 14.00 -16.53
CA LEU A 73 31.30 14.61 -17.42
C LEU A 73 30.58 13.53 -18.23
N VAL A 74 29.25 13.57 -18.25
CA VAL A 74 28.40 12.64 -19.01
C VAL A 74 27.55 13.45 -19.98
N ALA A 75 27.73 13.22 -21.27
CA ALA A 75 27.06 13.97 -22.33
C ALA A 75 25.61 13.49 -22.60
N ASP A 76 25.28 12.25 -22.25
CA ASP A 76 23.97 11.66 -22.52
C ASP A 76 23.24 11.26 -21.23
N VAL A 77 22.18 12.01 -20.91
CA VAL A 77 21.31 11.75 -19.75
C VAL A 77 20.58 10.41 -19.84
N ALA A 78 20.43 9.83 -21.03
CA ALA A 78 19.78 8.53 -21.21
C ALA A 78 20.52 7.41 -20.47
N LEU A 79 21.84 7.55 -20.28
CA LEU A 79 22.67 6.60 -19.52
C LEU A 79 22.33 6.60 -18.02
N LEU A 80 21.88 7.74 -17.49
CA LEU A 80 21.55 7.92 -16.07
C LEU A 80 20.08 7.62 -15.75
N ARG A 81 19.26 7.29 -16.75
CA ARG A 81 17.84 6.96 -16.53
C ARG A 81 17.71 5.62 -15.82
N ASN A 82 16.85 5.56 -14.80
CA ASN A 82 16.53 4.33 -14.05
C ASN A 82 16.19 3.13 -14.94
N ARG A 83 15.49 3.36 -16.04
CA ARG A 83 15.17 2.30 -17.01
C ARG A 83 16.42 1.73 -17.65
N THR A 84 17.33 2.58 -18.14
CA THR A 84 18.58 2.18 -18.78
C THR A 84 19.50 1.48 -17.78
N LEU A 85 19.63 2.01 -16.56
CA LEU A 85 20.39 1.38 -15.48
C LEU A 85 19.88 -0.02 -15.13
N ARG A 86 18.57 -0.26 -15.26
CA ARG A 86 17.93 -1.55 -14.97
C ARG A 86 18.04 -2.55 -16.12
N SER A 87 17.90 -2.09 -17.36
CA SER A 87 17.83 -2.97 -18.53
C SER A 87 19.16 -3.15 -19.27
N ALA A 88 20.09 -2.22 -19.09
CA ALA A 88 21.41 -2.25 -19.73
C ALA A 88 22.50 -2.48 -18.67
N SER A 89 23.59 -3.14 -19.08
CA SER A 89 24.81 -3.33 -18.29
C SER A 89 25.64 -2.05 -18.11
N THR A 90 24.99 -0.88 -18.12
CA THR A 90 25.60 0.45 -17.99
C THR A 90 25.86 0.81 -16.53
N ALA A 91 25.14 0.20 -15.58
CA ALA A 91 25.28 0.51 -14.15
C ALA A 91 26.70 0.26 -13.59
N PRO A 92 27.38 -0.86 -13.89
CA PRO A 92 28.77 -1.06 -13.43
C PRO A 92 29.75 -0.02 -13.97
N LEU A 93 29.62 0.36 -15.25
CA LEU A 93 30.47 1.38 -15.88
C LEU A 93 30.32 2.74 -15.19
N LEU A 94 29.08 3.13 -14.89
CA LEU A 94 28.80 4.39 -14.19
C LEU A 94 29.25 4.34 -12.74
N LEU A 95 29.14 3.18 -12.09
CA LEU A 95 29.60 2.99 -10.73
C LEU A 95 31.13 3.18 -10.65
N ASP A 96 31.88 2.56 -11.56
CA ASP A 96 33.34 2.72 -11.64
C ASP A 96 33.78 4.15 -11.98
N ALA A 97 32.95 4.90 -12.71
CA ALA A 97 33.23 6.27 -13.10
C ALA A 97 32.90 7.32 -12.02
N VAL A 98 32.00 6.99 -11.08
CA VAL A 98 31.47 7.94 -10.08
C VAL A 98 31.91 7.60 -8.66
N LEU A 99 32.10 6.32 -8.31
CA LEU A 99 32.44 5.95 -6.94
C LEU A 99 33.94 6.14 -6.66
N PRO A 100 34.28 6.67 -5.47
CA PRO A 100 35.66 6.68 -5.01
C PRO A 100 36.14 5.25 -4.79
N ARG A 101 37.24 4.86 -5.44
CA ARG A 101 37.85 3.51 -5.36
C ARG A 101 38.28 3.10 -3.93
N ALA A 102 38.31 4.03 -2.98
CA ALA A 102 38.87 3.83 -1.64
C ALA A 102 37.86 4.06 -0.49
N GLY A 103 36.56 3.84 -0.70
CA GLY A 103 35.58 3.82 0.40
C GLY A 103 35.37 5.20 1.07
N GLY A 104 35.11 6.23 0.26
CA GLY A 104 34.91 7.60 0.72
C GLY A 104 33.46 7.95 1.10
N ARG A 105 33.29 9.16 1.65
CA ARG A 105 31.97 9.79 1.87
C ARG A 105 31.41 10.26 0.53
N LEU A 106 30.26 9.71 0.14
CA LEU A 106 29.49 10.18 -1.01
C LEU A 106 28.58 11.32 -0.54
N VAL A 107 28.72 12.50 -1.15
CA VAL A 107 27.84 13.64 -0.93
C VAL A 107 27.17 13.96 -2.25
N PHE A 108 25.84 14.04 -2.23
CA PHE A 108 25.06 14.48 -3.37
C PHE A 108 24.77 15.97 -3.19
N ASP A 109 25.16 16.77 -4.17
CA ASP A 109 24.80 18.18 -4.24
C ASP A 109 23.77 18.36 -5.36
N GLU A 110 22.55 18.72 -4.98
CA GLU A 110 21.42 18.92 -5.89
C GLU A 110 21.32 20.41 -6.29
N TYR A 111 22.40 20.98 -6.82
CA TYR A 111 22.53 22.41 -7.08
C TYR A 111 21.40 23.00 -7.96
N HIS A 112 20.86 22.22 -8.92
CA HIS A 112 19.81 22.67 -9.83
C HIS A 112 18.40 22.15 -9.52
N HIS A 113 18.21 21.32 -8.48
CA HIS A 113 16.86 20.85 -8.10
C HIS A 113 16.19 21.70 -7.01
N GLY A 114 16.85 22.77 -6.54
CA GLY A 114 16.23 23.75 -5.64
C GLY A 114 15.93 23.21 -4.22
N PHE A 115 16.40 22.01 -3.87
CA PHE A 115 16.25 21.44 -2.54
C PHE A 115 17.40 21.86 -1.63
N GLY A 116 17.34 23.09 -1.12
CA GLY A 116 18.15 23.53 0.03
C GLY A 116 17.70 22.86 1.34
N PRO A 117 18.55 22.87 2.38
CA PRO A 117 18.28 22.19 3.65
C PRO A 117 16.99 22.74 4.31
N GLY A 118 15.93 21.92 4.35
CA GLY A 118 14.76 22.15 5.21
C GLY A 118 13.51 22.78 4.56
N GLY A 119 13.42 22.86 3.24
CA GLY A 119 12.18 23.30 2.57
C GLY A 119 11.10 22.22 2.59
N SER A 120 10.17 22.24 3.54
CA SER A 120 8.98 21.38 3.49
C SER A 120 8.19 21.64 2.20
N MET A 121 7.89 20.60 1.41
CA MET A 121 7.02 20.70 0.23
C MET A 121 5.69 21.40 0.56
N MET A 122 5.18 21.22 1.79
CA MET A 122 3.99 21.92 2.26
C MET A 122 4.19 23.43 2.28
N ARG A 123 5.37 23.91 2.72
CA ARG A 123 5.67 25.35 2.78
C ARG A 123 5.78 25.95 1.39
N VAL A 124 6.41 25.25 0.45
CA VAL A 124 6.52 25.67 -0.96
C VAL A 124 5.13 25.76 -1.61
N THR A 125 4.29 24.75 -1.40
CA THR A 125 2.92 24.74 -1.93
C THR A 125 2.06 25.85 -1.32
N LEU A 126 2.17 26.10 -0.01
CA LEU A 126 1.46 27.19 0.66
C LEU A 126 1.90 28.56 0.13
N ASP A 127 3.20 28.79 0.01
CA ASP A 127 3.76 30.05 -0.48
C ASP A 127 3.37 30.32 -1.95
N TRP A 128 3.46 29.29 -2.81
CA TRP A 128 2.94 29.36 -4.18
C TRP A 128 1.43 29.65 -4.20
N SER A 129 0.64 28.99 -3.35
CA SER A 129 -0.81 29.17 -3.31
C SER A 129 -1.23 30.59 -2.88
N ALA A 130 -0.40 31.28 -2.09
CA ALA A 130 -0.66 32.64 -1.64
C ALA A 130 -0.28 33.70 -2.69
N ARG A 131 0.71 33.41 -3.56
CA ARG A 131 1.21 34.37 -4.55
C ARG A 131 0.53 34.23 -5.92
N HIS A 132 0.02 33.05 -6.26
CA HIS A 132 -0.54 32.77 -7.58
C HIS A 132 -2.08 32.90 -7.60
N PRO A 133 -2.71 33.49 -8.64
CA PRO A 133 -4.17 33.67 -8.71
C PRO A 133 -4.95 32.34 -8.66
N LEU A 134 -4.40 31.27 -9.25
CA LEU A 134 -5.00 29.92 -9.17
C LEU A 134 -5.02 29.35 -7.74
N GLY A 135 -4.04 29.72 -6.91
CA GLY A 135 -3.99 29.33 -5.51
C GLY A 135 -5.12 29.98 -4.72
N TRP A 136 -5.36 31.28 -4.93
CA TRP A 136 -6.49 32.00 -4.35
C TRP A 136 -7.85 31.43 -4.76
N MET A 137 -8.03 31.08 -6.04
CA MET A 137 -9.24 30.41 -6.50
C MET A 137 -9.47 29.08 -5.76
N THR A 138 -8.40 28.31 -5.55
CA THR A 138 -8.48 27.04 -4.82
C THR A 138 -8.90 27.26 -3.36
N TRP A 139 -8.32 28.26 -2.68
CA TRP A 139 -8.70 28.62 -1.31
C TRP A 139 -10.17 29.07 -1.21
N GLN A 140 -10.65 29.86 -2.16
CA GLN A 140 -12.06 30.27 -2.21
C GLN A 140 -12.99 29.07 -2.36
N LEU A 141 -12.67 28.11 -3.25
CA LEU A 141 -13.45 26.88 -3.41
C LEU A 141 -13.46 26.02 -2.15
N ILE A 142 -12.32 25.91 -1.45
CA ILE A 142 -12.24 25.19 -0.17
C ILE A 142 -13.14 25.87 0.87
N VAL A 143 -13.07 27.19 1.00
CA VAL A 143 -13.90 27.95 1.95
C VAL A 143 -15.39 27.80 1.64
N VAL A 144 -15.79 27.94 0.37
CA VAL A 144 -17.18 27.74 -0.07
C VAL A 144 -17.64 26.30 0.17
N GLY A 145 -16.80 25.31 -0.11
CA GLY A 145 -17.09 23.90 0.16
C GLY A 145 -17.29 23.62 1.65
N LEU A 146 -16.42 24.17 2.51
CA LEU A 146 -16.56 24.06 3.96
C LEU A 146 -17.83 24.73 4.48
N LEU A 147 -18.17 25.92 3.96
CA LEU A 147 -19.43 26.60 4.26
C LEU A 147 -20.64 25.78 3.81
N ALA A 148 -20.60 25.20 2.60
CA ALA A 148 -21.66 24.34 2.10
C ALA A 148 -21.84 23.08 2.96
N LEU A 149 -20.74 22.47 3.42
CA LEU A 149 -20.77 21.35 4.36
C LEU A 149 -21.32 21.76 5.73
N LEU A 150 -20.94 22.94 6.24
CA LEU A 150 -21.44 23.46 7.50
C LEU A 150 -22.95 23.72 7.41
N VAL A 151 -23.40 24.40 6.37
CA VAL A 151 -24.83 24.69 6.12
C VAL A 151 -25.62 23.39 5.90
N GLY A 152 -25.07 22.43 5.15
CA GLY A 152 -25.68 21.12 4.93
C GLY A 152 -25.70 20.24 6.19
N GLY A 153 -24.72 20.41 7.09
CA GLY A 153 -24.62 19.69 8.36
C GLY A 153 -25.52 20.26 9.46
N ILE A 154 -25.83 21.55 9.42
CA ILE A 154 -26.79 22.17 10.34
C ILE A 154 -28.20 21.82 9.89
N ARG A 155 -28.68 20.69 10.42
CA ARG A 155 -30.06 20.23 10.22
C ARG A 155 -31.03 21.15 10.98
N PHE A 156 -31.55 22.16 10.29
CA PHE A 156 -32.69 22.94 10.79
C PHE A 156 -33.98 22.13 10.59
N GLY A 157 -34.40 21.43 11.63
CA GLY A 157 -35.71 20.79 11.68
C GLY A 157 -35.86 19.86 12.89
N PRO A 158 -37.04 19.80 13.52
CA PRO A 158 -37.27 18.85 14.60
C PRO A 158 -37.06 17.43 14.08
N ILE A 159 -36.37 16.61 14.88
CA ILE A 159 -36.23 15.17 14.64
C ILE A 159 -37.65 14.60 14.65
N ARG A 160 -38.29 14.50 13.48
CA ARG A 160 -39.46 13.65 13.33
C ARG A 160 -38.93 12.24 13.56
N ALA A 161 -39.41 11.59 14.63
CA ALA A 161 -39.16 10.18 14.87
C ALA A 161 -39.65 9.41 13.64
N ALA A 162 -38.73 9.13 12.72
CA ALA A 162 -39.02 8.31 11.57
C ALA A 162 -39.24 6.91 12.12
N ILE A 163 -40.46 6.41 11.93
CA ILE A 163 -40.88 5.04 12.18
C ILE A 163 -41.20 4.79 13.66
N VAL A 164 -42.51 4.78 13.97
CA VAL A 164 -43.04 3.86 14.98
C VAL A 164 -42.48 2.50 14.60
N ARG A 165 -41.52 2.00 15.39
CA ARG A 165 -40.92 0.69 15.23
C ARG A 165 -42.04 -0.33 15.43
N GLN A 166 -42.79 -0.62 14.36
CA GLN A 166 -43.57 -1.83 14.26
C GLN A 166 -42.56 -2.94 14.54
N ARG A 167 -42.72 -3.64 15.67
CA ARG A 167 -41.84 -4.73 16.05
C ARG A 167 -41.93 -5.78 14.95
N ARG A 168 -41.03 -5.74 13.95
CA ARG A 168 -40.71 -6.94 13.18
C ARG A 168 -40.17 -7.92 14.19
N SER A 169 -41.00 -8.92 14.46
CA SER A 169 -40.74 -9.99 15.41
C SER A 169 -39.36 -10.58 15.10
N PRO A 170 -38.48 -10.78 16.10
CA PRO A 170 -37.20 -11.49 15.94
C PRO A 170 -37.32 -12.82 15.17
N LEU A 171 -38.52 -13.40 15.12
CA LEU A 171 -38.83 -14.61 14.37
C LEU A 171 -38.76 -14.46 12.85
N GLU A 172 -39.02 -13.28 12.27
CA GLU A 172 -38.90 -13.09 10.81
C GLU A 172 -37.45 -13.21 10.33
N HIS A 173 -36.49 -12.70 11.12
CA HIS A 173 -35.07 -12.79 10.78
C HIS A 173 -34.55 -14.23 10.89
N VAL A 174 -34.98 -14.95 11.92
CA VAL A 174 -34.65 -16.38 12.10
C VAL A 174 -35.24 -17.22 10.97
N ARG A 175 -36.47 -16.92 10.54
CA ARG A 175 -37.12 -17.63 9.43
C ARG A 175 -36.39 -17.42 8.11
N ALA A 176 -36.01 -16.18 7.78
CA ALA A 176 -35.25 -15.88 6.57
C ALA A 176 -33.87 -16.57 6.55
N LEU A 177 -33.18 -16.61 7.70
CA LEU A 177 -31.88 -17.28 7.81
C LEU A 177 -32.00 -18.82 7.71
N ALA A 178 -33.04 -19.40 8.31
CA ALA A 178 -33.34 -20.82 8.23
C ALA A 178 -33.64 -21.25 6.78
N THR A 179 -34.45 -20.48 6.05
CA THR A 179 -34.76 -20.72 4.63
C THR A 179 -33.53 -20.57 3.73
N ALA A 180 -32.65 -19.60 4.01
CA ALA A 180 -31.40 -19.43 3.25
C ALA A 180 -30.42 -20.59 3.49
N LEU A 181 -30.31 -21.09 4.72
CA LEU A 181 -29.44 -22.22 5.06
C LEU A 181 -29.96 -23.56 4.52
N SER A 182 -31.29 -23.77 4.53
CA SER A 182 -31.91 -24.98 3.97
C SER A 182 -31.69 -25.07 2.45
N ALA A 183 -31.84 -23.93 1.75
CA ALA A 183 -31.63 -23.84 0.31
C ALA A 183 -30.17 -24.06 -0.11
N ALA A 184 -29.19 -23.62 0.70
CA ALA A 184 -27.78 -23.61 0.31
C ALA A 184 -26.99 -24.89 0.66
N ARG A 185 -27.40 -25.66 1.68
CA ARG A 185 -26.59 -26.78 2.22
C ARG A 185 -27.32 -28.11 2.35
N GLY A 186 -28.63 -28.13 2.11
CA GLY A 186 -29.48 -29.30 2.37
C GLY A 186 -29.87 -29.41 3.84
N HIS A 187 -31.11 -29.85 4.08
CA HIS A 187 -31.77 -29.94 5.39
C HIS A 187 -30.89 -30.55 6.49
N ARG A 188 -30.27 -31.71 6.21
CA ARG A 188 -29.46 -32.44 7.19
C ARG A 188 -28.20 -31.69 7.64
N GLU A 189 -27.57 -30.94 6.74
CA GLU A 189 -26.37 -30.15 7.09
C GLU A 189 -26.71 -28.89 7.88
N ALA A 190 -27.89 -28.30 7.62
CA ALA A 190 -28.41 -27.19 8.41
C ALA A 190 -28.67 -27.62 9.86
N VAL A 191 -29.38 -28.74 10.06
CA VAL A 191 -29.62 -29.30 11.41
C VAL A 191 -28.30 -29.67 12.10
N GLY A 192 -27.37 -30.31 11.38
CA GLY A 192 -26.05 -30.64 11.92
C GLY A 192 -25.26 -29.40 12.36
N ALA A 193 -25.35 -28.29 11.61
CA ALA A 193 -24.72 -27.02 12.00
C ALA A 193 -25.33 -26.42 13.28
N MET A 194 -26.67 -26.48 13.42
CA MET A 194 -27.36 -26.02 14.62
C MET A 194 -26.97 -26.85 15.86
N VAL A 195 -26.96 -28.18 15.75
CA VAL A 195 -26.56 -29.08 16.85
C VAL A 195 -25.11 -28.86 17.27
N ARG A 196 -24.18 -28.66 16.31
CA ARG A 196 -22.78 -28.30 16.61
C ARG A 196 -22.68 -26.97 17.34
N GLY A 197 -23.51 -25.99 16.99
CA GLY A 197 -23.62 -24.71 17.68
C GLY A 197 -24.10 -24.85 19.12
N LEU A 198 -25.16 -25.64 19.35
CA LEU A 198 -25.67 -25.95 20.68
C LEU A 198 -24.60 -26.62 21.56
N ARG A 199 -23.94 -27.65 21.04
CA ARG A 199 -22.84 -28.34 21.74
C ARG A 199 -21.74 -27.37 22.16
N ARG A 200 -21.33 -26.46 21.28
CA ARG A 200 -20.31 -25.45 21.58
C ARG A 200 -20.73 -24.53 22.74
N ARG A 201 -21.99 -24.11 22.78
CA ARG A 201 -22.52 -23.23 23.84
C ARG A 201 -22.60 -23.95 25.18
N LEU A 202 -23.00 -25.21 25.20
CA LEU A 202 -23.05 -26.04 26.41
C LEU A 202 -21.64 -26.37 26.93
N ALA A 203 -20.72 -26.74 26.03
CA ALA A 203 -19.33 -27.04 26.39
C ALA A 203 -18.58 -25.81 26.93
N ALA A 204 -18.86 -24.62 26.40
CA ALA A 204 -18.32 -23.37 26.91
C ALA A 204 -18.76 -23.07 28.36
N HIS A 205 -19.94 -23.54 28.77
CA HIS A 205 -20.43 -23.40 30.15
C HIS A 205 -19.93 -24.52 31.08
N SER A 206 -19.52 -25.68 30.53
CA SER A 206 -19.13 -26.86 31.30
C SER A 206 -17.62 -27.17 31.29
N GLY A 207 -16.78 -26.27 30.76
CA GLY A 207 -15.31 -26.38 30.80
C GLY A 207 -14.68 -27.54 30.02
N GLY A 208 -15.42 -28.21 29.13
CA GLY A 208 -14.95 -29.42 28.43
C GLY A 208 -14.43 -29.16 27.01
N ALA A 209 -13.21 -29.61 26.71
CA ALA A 209 -12.67 -29.62 25.35
C ALA A 209 -13.51 -30.53 24.44
N THR A 210 -14.02 -30.00 23.33
CA THR A 210 -14.86 -30.79 22.40
C THR A 210 -14.01 -31.39 21.27
N ALA A 211 -13.87 -32.72 21.29
CA ALA A 211 -13.35 -33.46 20.15
C ALA A 211 -14.22 -33.25 18.91
N ARG A 212 -13.61 -33.41 17.73
CA ARG A 212 -14.18 -33.20 16.40
C ARG A 212 -15.10 -34.36 15.99
N ASP A 213 -15.97 -34.78 16.91
CA ASP A 213 -16.72 -36.03 16.82
C ASP A 213 -18.16 -35.84 16.33
N ASP A 214 -18.74 -36.93 15.81
CA ASP A 214 -20.05 -37.03 15.16
C ASP A 214 -21.16 -36.41 16.03
N TRP A 215 -21.82 -35.38 15.48
CA TRP A 215 -22.88 -34.66 16.19
C TRP A 215 -24.09 -35.56 16.47
N ARG A 216 -24.28 -36.65 15.70
CA ARG A 216 -25.33 -37.65 15.96
C ARG A 216 -25.05 -38.46 17.21
N ALA A 217 -23.83 -38.98 17.34
CA ALA A 217 -23.40 -39.72 18.52
C ALA A 217 -23.49 -38.87 19.80
N TRP A 218 -23.18 -37.57 19.68
CA TRP A 218 -23.38 -36.64 20.79
C TRP A 218 -24.86 -36.45 21.15
N LEU A 219 -25.74 -36.29 20.14
CA LEU A 219 -27.18 -36.11 20.36
C LEU A 219 -27.83 -37.35 20.99
N THR A 220 -27.45 -38.55 20.57
CA THR A 220 -27.92 -39.81 21.18
C THR A 220 -27.42 -39.99 22.60
N ALA A 221 -26.17 -39.62 22.89
CA ALA A 221 -25.65 -39.59 24.26
C ALA A 221 -26.39 -38.60 25.15
N LEU A 222 -26.83 -37.45 24.60
CA LEU A 222 -27.62 -36.46 25.33
C LEU A 222 -29.01 -36.98 25.71
N VAL A 223 -29.69 -37.72 24.82
CA VAL A 223 -30.96 -38.39 25.12
C VAL A 223 -30.78 -39.36 26.30
N ALA A 224 -29.73 -40.17 26.26
CA ALA A 224 -29.43 -41.16 27.31
C ALA A 224 -29.10 -40.51 28.67
N ARG A 225 -28.47 -39.33 28.66
CA ARG A 225 -28.02 -38.60 29.87
C ARG A 225 -28.94 -37.45 30.26
N ALA A 226 -30.16 -37.40 29.72
CA ALA A 226 -31.07 -36.30 29.93
C ALA A 226 -31.43 -36.15 31.43
N PRO A 227 -31.21 -34.98 32.05
CA PRO A 227 -31.45 -34.74 33.48
C PRO A 227 -32.94 -34.73 33.85
N ASN A 228 -33.83 -34.48 32.89
CA ASN A 228 -35.28 -34.51 33.10
C ASN A 228 -36.02 -35.00 31.84
N ALA A 229 -37.30 -35.36 32.01
CA ALA A 229 -38.14 -35.88 30.93
C ALA A 229 -38.34 -34.87 29.78
N LYS A 230 -38.34 -33.57 30.09
CA LYS A 230 -38.51 -32.49 29.09
C LYS A 230 -37.31 -32.37 28.15
N VAL A 231 -36.10 -32.42 28.70
CA VAL A 231 -34.83 -32.44 27.94
C VAL A 231 -34.76 -33.67 27.07
N ARG A 232 -35.18 -34.83 27.59
CA ARG A 232 -35.22 -36.09 26.82
C ARG A 232 -36.14 -35.97 25.61
N ALA A 233 -37.39 -35.52 25.81
CA ALA A 233 -38.36 -35.34 24.75
C ALA A 233 -37.90 -34.34 23.67
N ASN A 234 -37.27 -33.23 24.09
CA ASN A 234 -36.73 -32.23 23.15
C ASN A 234 -35.52 -32.76 22.35
N ALA A 235 -34.65 -33.54 22.98
CA ALA A 235 -33.52 -34.17 22.30
C ALA A 235 -33.99 -35.28 21.33
N GLU A 236 -34.97 -36.10 21.71
CA GLU A 236 -35.58 -37.10 20.83
C GLU A 236 -36.27 -36.46 19.63
N ARG A 237 -36.95 -35.32 19.83
CA ARG A 237 -37.54 -34.53 18.75
C ARG A 237 -36.48 -34.04 17.75
N LEU A 238 -35.31 -33.62 18.23
CA LEU A 238 -34.19 -33.26 17.36
C LEU A 238 -33.62 -34.44 16.58
N VAL A 239 -33.55 -35.64 17.19
CA VAL A 239 -33.14 -36.87 16.47
C VAL A 239 -34.13 -37.14 15.32
N ALA A 240 -35.44 -37.07 15.60
CA ALA A 240 -36.48 -37.31 14.62
C ALA A 240 -36.41 -36.31 13.45
N LEU A 241 -36.29 -35.01 13.74
CA LEU A 241 -36.21 -33.96 12.72
C LEU A 241 -34.94 -34.04 11.87
N ALA A 242 -33.85 -34.60 12.42
CA ALA A 242 -32.61 -34.78 11.69
C ALA A 242 -32.61 -35.99 10.75
N ASN A 243 -33.49 -36.97 11.01
CA ASN A 243 -33.71 -38.15 10.18
C ASN A 243 -34.87 -37.96 9.19
N ASP A 244 -35.72 -36.95 9.40
CA ASP A 244 -36.80 -36.60 8.49
C ASP A 244 -36.27 -36.08 7.14
N SER A 245 -36.98 -36.42 6.07
CA SER A 245 -36.67 -36.06 4.70
C SER A 245 -37.52 -34.90 4.16
N GLN A 246 -38.47 -34.36 4.94
CA GLN A 246 -39.30 -33.22 4.51
C GLN A 246 -38.61 -31.86 4.79
N PRO A 247 -38.29 -31.05 3.76
CA PRO A 247 -37.36 -29.93 3.89
C PRO A 247 -37.96 -28.59 4.36
N ASP A 248 -39.27 -28.37 4.20
CA ASP A 248 -39.81 -26.99 4.23
C ASP A 248 -40.01 -26.44 5.65
N THR A 249 -40.38 -27.29 6.61
CA THR A 249 -40.59 -26.90 8.02
C THR A 249 -39.55 -27.46 8.96
N ALA A 250 -38.86 -28.53 8.58
CA ALA A 250 -38.02 -29.29 9.49
C ALA A 250 -36.79 -28.51 10.00
N VAL A 251 -36.26 -27.56 9.24
CA VAL A 251 -35.16 -26.68 9.71
C VAL A 251 -35.65 -25.67 10.76
N LEU A 252 -36.87 -25.12 10.58
CA LEU A 252 -37.47 -24.21 11.54
C LEU A 252 -37.85 -24.95 12.83
N ASP A 253 -38.42 -26.14 12.70
CA ASP A 253 -38.76 -27.00 13.83
C ASP A 253 -37.50 -27.45 14.57
N ALA A 254 -36.39 -27.72 13.86
CA ALA A 254 -35.11 -28.02 14.48
C ALA A 254 -34.52 -26.81 15.21
N ALA A 255 -34.63 -25.60 14.64
CA ALA A 255 -34.19 -24.37 15.30
C ALA A 255 -34.97 -24.12 16.59
N ASN A 256 -36.30 -24.26 16.56
CA ASN A 256 -37.15 -24.15 17.75
C ASN A 256 -36.81 -25.20 18.80
N ALA A 257 -36.63 -26.46 18.39
CA ALA A 257 -36.29 -27.55 19.30
C ALA A 257 -34.88 -27.37 19.91
N VAL A 258 -33.91 -26.80 19.19
CA VAL A 258 -32.60 -26.42 19.75
C VAL A 258 -32.74 -25.32 20.81
N GLU A 259 -33.58 -24.31 20.56
CA GLU A 259 -33.82 -23.23 21.53
C GLU A 259 -34.54 -23.73 22.79
N ASP A 260 -35.60 -24.55 22.62
CA ASP A 260 -36.31 -25.17 23.73
C ASP A 260 -35.40 -26.07 24.58
N LEU A 261 -34.52 -26.82 23.92
CA LEU A 261 -33.51 -27.65 24.57
C LEU A 261 -32.50 -26.80 25.33
N TRP A 262 -31.99 -25.72 24.73
CA TRP A 262 -31.08 -24.79 25.39
C TRP A 262 -31.71 -24.13 26.63
N LEU A 263 -32.96 -23.65 26.53
CA LEU A 263 -33.70 -23.08 27.65
C LEU A 263 -33.92 -24.09 28.78
N SER A 264 -34.16 -25.36 28.44
CA SER A 264 -34.36 -26.42 29.43
C SER A 264 -33.09 -26.92 30.12
N LEU A 265 -31.92 -26.67 29.51
CA LEU A 265 -30.59 -27.03 30.02
C LEU A 265 -29.87 -25.84 30.67
N ARG A 266 -30.46 -24.65 30.63
CA ARG A 266 -29.89 -23.45 31.25
C ARG A 266 -29.91 -23.64 32.78
N PRO A 267 -28.77 -23.48 33.47
CA PRO A 267 -28.74 -23.45 34.93
C PRO A 267 -29.51 -22.25 35.48
#